data_AF-A0A351G5K0-F1
#
_entry.id   AF-A0A351G5K0-F1
#
_cell.length_a   1.000
_cell.length_b   1.000
_cell.length_c   1.000
_cell.angle_alpha   90.00
_cell.angle_beta   90.00
_cell.angle_gamma   90.00
#
_symmetry.space_group_name_H-M   'P 1'
#
loop_
_entity.id
_entity.type
_entity.pdbx_description
1 polymer ?
#
loop_
_entity_poly.entity_id
_entity_poly.type
_entity_poly.pdbx_seq_one_letter_code
_entity_poly.pdbx_strand_id
1 'polypeptide(L)'
;MDWLLSLIIFVVLVVIVWWALSRQADSEVNVGHHHQADESARDDLTKIEGIGPKVQSLLNDAGVTTFSILAGTAPERLDEVLNAAGSIYKAMEKKSWPTQAALAAEGKWDELQRLQEELIGGK
;
A
#
# COMPACT_ATOMS: atom_id res chain seq x y z
N MET A 1 -27.37 -29.95 -51.47
CA MET A 1 -26.65 -30.50 -50.30
C MET A 1 -25.85 -29.39 -49.61
N ASP A 2 -26.37 -28.16 -49.65
CA ASP A 2 -25.55 -26.93 -49.51
C ASP A 2 -25.77 -26.21 -48.17
N TRP A 3 -26.72 -26.66 -47.35
CA TRP A 3 -26.95 -26.12 -46.00
C TRP A 3 -25.79 -26.41 -45.03
N LEU A 4 -25.09 -27.52 -45.25
CA LEU A 4 -23.96 -27.94 -44.43
C LEU A 4 -22.76 -27.02 -44.63
N LEU A 5 -22.50 -26.58 -45.86
CA LEU A 5 -21.40 -25.65 -46.18
C LEU A 5 -21.70 -24.25 -45.61
N SER A 6 -22.94 -23.77 -45.70
CA SER A 6 -23.34 -22.49 -45.11
C SER A 6 -23.27 -22.49 -43.58
N LEU A 7 -23.60 -23.61 -42.92
CA LEU A 7 -23.50 -23.76 -41.47
C LEU A 7 -22.04 -23.72 -41.01
N ILE A 8 -21.14 -24.42 -41.72
CA ILE A 8 -19.71 -24.41 -41.42
C ILE A 8 -19.14 -23.00 -41.59
N ILE A 9 -19.47 -22.31 -42.68
CA ILE A 9 -19.04 -20.92 -42.93
C ILE A 9 -19.56 -20.00 -41.83
N PHE A 10 -20.83 -20.14 -41.43
CA PHE A 10 -21.41 -19.32 -40.37
C PHE A 10 -20.71 -19.55 -39.02
N VAL A 11 -20.43 -20.79 -38.64
CA VAL A 11 -19.71 -21.11 -37.40
C VAL A 11 -18.28 -20.55 -37.44
N VAL A 12 -17.59 -20.67 -38.57
CA VAL A 12 -16.24 -20.11 -38.75
C VAL A 12 -16.26 -18.58 -38.66
N LEU A 13 -17.26 -17.92 -39.26
CA LEU A 13 -17.43 -16.47 -39.15
C LEU A 13 -17.73 -16.05 -37.71
N VAL A 14 -18.57 -16.78 -36.99
CA VAL A 14 -18.84 -16.52 -35.56
C VAL A 14 -17.58 -16.69 -34.73
N VAL A 15 -16.77 -17.72 -34.97
CA VAL A 15 -15.49 -17.92 -34.25
C VAL A 15 -14.49 -16.83 -34.60
N ILE A 16 -14.38 -16.40 -35.86
CA ILE A 16 -13.46 -15.33 -36.28
C ILE A 16 -13.91 -13.98 -35.70
N VAL A 17 -15.20 -13.68 -35.71
CA VAL A 17 -15.76 -12.45 -35.14
C VAL A 17 -15.62 -12.47 -33.62
N TRP A 18 -15.92 -13.60 -32.97
CA TRP A 18 -15.71 -13.77 -31.54
C TRP A 18 -14.23 -13.62 -31.17
N TRP A 19 -13.33 -14.21 -31.94
CA TRP A 19 -11.89 -14.09 -31.77
C TRP A 19 -11.36 -12.68 -32.05
N ALA A 20 -11.93 -11.97 -33.03
CA ALA A 20 -11.58 -10.60 -33.35
C ALA A 20 -12.08 -9.60 -32.30
N LEU A 21 -13.29 -9.83 -31.75
CA LEU A 21 -13.85 -9.05 -30.64
C LEU A 21 -13.11 -9.33 -29.32
N SER A 22 -12.72 -10.58 -29.07
CA SER A 22 -11.98 -10.94 -27.86
C SER A 22 -10.53 -10.41 -27.86
N ARG A 23 -9.96 -10.13 -29.03
CA ARG A 23 -8.58 -9.63 -29.17
C ARG A 23 -8.41 -8.18 -28.68
N GLN A 24 -9.47 -7.41 -28.47
CA GLN A 24 -9.37 -6.06 -27.91
C GLN A 24 -9.23 -6.02 -26.37
N ALA A 25 -9.39 -7.16 -25.68
CA ALA A 25 -9.24 -7.22 -24.22
C ALA A 25 -7.77 -7.32 -23.77
N ASP A 26 -6.88 -7.88 -24.58
CA ASP A 26 -5.47 -8.10 -24.22
C ASP A 26 -4.54 -7.07 -24.90
N SER A 27 -4.89 -5.78 -24.73
CA SER A 27 -4.06 -4.67 -25.18
C SER A 27 -3.01 -4.35 -24.11
N GLU A 28 -1.75 -4.76 -24.33
CA GLU A 28 -0.52 -4.21 -23.76
C GLU A 28 -0.43 -4.06 -22.22
N VAL A 29 0.14 -5.07 -21.56
CA VAL A 29 1.01 -4.81 -20.40
C VAL A 29 2.36 -4.32 -20.94
N ASN A 30 2.41 -3.04 -21.30
CA ASN A 30 3.65 -2.27 -21.39
C ASN A 30 3.90 -1.68 -20.00
N VAL A 31 4.82 -2.25 -19.23
CA VAL A 31 5.16 -1.75 -17.89
C VAL A 31 6.03 -0.49 -18.03
N GLY A 32 5.40 0.57 -18.54
CA GLY A 32 5.85 1.93 -18.32
C GLY A 32 5.74 2.22 -16.83
N HIS A 33 6.83 2.75 -16.25
CA HIS A 33 6.84 3.23 -14.88
C HIS A 33 5.77 4.30 -14.70
N HIS A 34 4.62 3.92 -14.18
CA HIS A 34 3.58 4.83 -13.73
C HIS A 34 3.30 4.53 -12.27
N HIS A 35 3.48 5.57 -11.48
CA HIS A 35 3.19 5.69 -10.06
C HIS A 35 1.69 5.44 -9.85
N GLN A 36 1.28 4.18 -9.67
CA GLN A 36 -0.10 3.81 -9.39
C GLN A 36 -0.35 3.94 -7.89
N ALA A 37 -1.06 5.00 -7.52
CA ALA A 37 -1.86 5.04 -6.30
C ALA A 37 -2.98 4.00 -6.46
N ASP A 38 -2.67 2.76 -6.10
CA ASP A 38 -3.61 1.65 -6.04
C ASP A 38 -4.41 1.76 -4.74
N GLU A 39 -5.74 1.64 -4.84
CA GLU A 39 -6.60 1.59 -3.67
C GLU A 39 -6.16 0.41 -2.78
N SER A 40 -5.76 0.71 -1.52
CA SER A 40 -5.21 -0.19 -0.48
C SER A 40 -3.69 -0.45 -0.44
N ALA A 41 -2.88 0.39 -1.10
CA ALA A 41 -1.43 0.39 -0.87
C ALA A 41 -1.10 0.77 0.60
N ARG A 42 -0.58 -0.19 1.37
CA ARG A 42 -0.07 0.06 2.72
C ARG A 42 1.22 0.87 2.60
N ASP A 43 1.36 1.90 3.41
CA ASP A 43 2.61 2.65 3.48
C ASP A 43 3.70 1.84 4.18
N ASP A 44 4.94 2.14 3.83
CA ASP A 44 6.11 1.62 4.54
C ASP A 44 6.33 2.42 5.83
N LEU A 45 5.66 1.99 6.90
CA LEU A 45 5.78 2.61 8.22
C LEU A 45 7.20 2.50 8.81
N THR A 46 8.07 1.65 8.27
CA THR A 46 9.48 1.62 8.70
C THR A 46 10.26 2.89 8.37
N LYS A 47 9.70 3.79 7.56
CA LYS A 47 10.23 5.15 7.35
C LYS A 47 10.12 6.05 8.57
N ILE A 48 9.36 5.65 9.59
CA ILE A 48 9.20 6.37 10.84
C ILE A 48 10.22 5.85 11.86
N GLU A 49 11.03 6.75 12.41
CA GLU A 49 12.06 6.43 13.40
C GLU A 49 11.43 5.75 14.61
N GLY A 50 11.97 4.59 14.98
CA GLY A 50 11.44 3.73 16.05
C GLY A 50 10.44 2.66 15.59
N ILE A 51 9.99 2.67 14.33
CA ILE A 51 9.12 1.61 13.78
C ILE A 51 9.96 0.61 12.98
N GLY A 52 10.24 -0.55 13.58
CA GLY A 52 10.84 -1.68 12.86
C GLY A 52 9.80 -2.56 12.14
N PRO A 53 10.23 -3.53 11.30
CA PRO A 53 9.33 -4.40 10.52
C PRO A 53 8.29 -5.13 11.38
N LYS A 54 8.67 -5.51 12.61
CA LYS A 54 7.75 -6.19 13.54
C LYS A 54 6.67 -5.25 14.07
N VAL A 55 7.03 -4.00 14.39
CA VAL A 55 6.09 -2.98 14.85
C VAL A 55 5.13 -2.60 13.73
N GLN A 56 5.63 -2.40 12.51
CA GLN A 56 4.80 -2.18 11.33
C GLN A 56 3.78 -3.31 11.12
N SER A 57 4.18 -4.57 11.26
CA SER A 57 3.25 -5.70 11.17
C SER A 57 2.12 -5.60 12.22
N LEU A 58 2.46 -5.30 13.47
CA LEU A 58 1.47 -5.17 14.54
C LEU A 58 0.50 -4.00 14.31
N LEU A 59 1.02 -2.88 13.80
CA LEU A 59 0.21 -1.71 13.44
C LEU A 59 -0.71 -2.02 12.25
N ASN A 60 -0.20 -2.68 11.22
CA ASN A 60 -0.98 -3.12 10.08
C ASN A 60 -2.11 -4.08 10.48
N ASP A 61 -1.81 -5.05 11.37
CA ASP A 61 -2.81 -5.99 11.90
C ASP A 61 -3.90 -5.26 12.71
N ALA A 62 -3.57 -4.10 13.31
CA ALA A 62 -4.50 -3.23 14.01
C ALA A 62 -5.21 -2.20 13.11
N GLY A 63 -4.99 -2.25 11.79
CA GLY A 63 -5.60 -1.34 10.82
C GLY A 63 -4.87 -0.01 10.62
N VAL A 64 -3.71 0.19 11.25
CA VAL A 64 -2.84 1.36 11.04
C VAL A 64 -1.92 1.03 9.87
N THR A 65 -2.38 1.27 8.65
CA THR A 65 -1.71 0.83 7.42
C THR A 65 -1.12 1.95 6.56
N THR A 66 -1.39 3.22 6.88
CA THR A 66 -0.90 4.37 6.12
C THR A 66 -0.32 5.43 7.05
N PHE A 67 0.53 6.31 6.51
CA PHE A 67 1.07 7.47 7.22
C PHE A 67 -0.06 8.37 7.71
N SER A 68 -1.11 8.60 6.92
CA SER A 68 -2.27 9.38 7.36
C SER A 68 -3.01 8.75 8.54
N ILE A 69 -3.18 7.42 8.54
CA ILE A 69 -3.83 6.74 9.68
C ILE A 69 -2.92 6.85 10.91
N LEU A 70 -1.62 6.60 10.77
CA LEU A 70 -0.67 6.69 11.87
C LEU A 70 -0.60 8.12 12.45
N ALA A 71 -0.62 9.14 11.59
CA ALA A 71 -0.65 10.55 11.99
C ALA A 71 -1.90 10.92 12.80
N GLY A 72 -3.04 10.32 12.47
CA GLY A 72 -4.30 10.49 13.21
C GLY A 72 -4.45 9.56 14.41
N THR A 73 -3.53 8.63 14.64
CA THR A 73 -3.63 7.65 15.73
C THR A 73 -3.03 8.23 17.01
N ALA A 74 -3.84 8.26 18.07
CA ALA A 74 -3.41 8.73 19.37
C ALA A 74 -2.30 7.83 19.97
N PRO A 75 -1.29 8.38 20.68
CA PRO A 75 -0.24 7.58 21.33
C PRO A 75 -0.79 6.48 22.25
N GLU A 76 -1.90 6.74 22.95
CA GLU A 76 -2.56 5.79 23.83
C GLU A 76 -3.04 4.56 23.07
N ARG A 77 -3.56 4.74 21.85
CA ARG A 77 -3.99 3.64 20.99
C ARG A 77 -2.79 2.83 20.50
N LEU A 78 -1.68 3.49 20.18
CA LEU A 78 -0.44 2.81 19.80
C LEU A 78 0.12 1.98 20.96
N ASP A 79 0.05 2.52 22.18
CA ASP A 79 0.41 1.78 23.40
C ASP A 79 -0.47 0.55 23.60
N GLU A 80 -1.80 0.65 23.46
CA GLU A 80 -2.69 -0.49 23.55
C GLU A 80 -2.33 -1.62 22.57
N VAL A 81 -2.14 -1.27 21.30
CA VAL A 81 -1.81 -2.24 20.23
C VAL A 81 -0.51 -2.95 20.54
N LEU A 82 0.53 -2.21 20.94
CA LEU A 82 1.84 -2.78 21.20
C LEU A 82 1.93 -3.52 22.53
N ASN A 83 1.20 -3.08 23.54
CA ASN A 83 1.13 -3.75 24.84
C ASN A 83 0.46 -5.13 24.73
N ALA A 84 -0.54 -5.26 23.85
CA ALA A 84 -1.16 -6.55 23.55
C ALA A 84 -0.17 -7.54 22.89
N ALA A 85 0.85 -7.02 22.19
CA ALA A 85 1.86 -7.83 21.51
C ALA A 85 3.04 -8.26 22.40
N GLY A 86 3.23 -7.62 23.56
CA GLY A 86 4.23 -8.04 24.54
C GLY A 86 4.90 -6.88 25.30
N SER A 87 5.49 -7.20 26.47
CA SER A 87 6.13 -6.21 27.34
C SER A 87 7.35 -5.52 26.74
N ILE A 88 8.00 -6.13 25.74
CA ILE A 88 9.19 -5.58 25.08
C ILE A 88 8.93 -4.23 24.38
N TYR A 89 7.68 -3.94 24.00
CA TYR A 89 7.31 -2.71 23.30
C TYR A 89 6.92 -1.56 24.25
N LYS A 90 6.79 -1.83 25.56
CA LYS A 90 6.38 -0.83 26.56
C LYS A 90 7.37 0.32 26.68
N ALA A 91 8.66 0.04 26.56
CA ALA A 91 9.72 1.03 26.74
C ALA A 91 9.97 1.90 25.50
N MET A 92 9.24 1.69 24.39
CA MET A 92 9.40 2.49 23.18
C MET A 92 8.76 3.86 23.33
N GLU A 93 9.48 4.92 22.95
CA GLU A 93 8.94 6.28 22.87
C GLU A 93 8.17 6.44 21.55
N LYS A 94 6.85 6.66 21.64
CA LYS A 94 5.92 6.64 20.49
C LYS A 94 5.35 8.03 20.16
N LYS A 95 5.60 9.02 21.01
CA LYS A 95 5.01 10.37 20.89
C LYS A 95 5.39 11.07 19.60
N SER A 96 6.55 10.75 19.03
CA SER A 96 7.00 11.33 17.76
C SER A 96 6.41 10.64 16.53
N TRP A 97 5.86 9.42 16.65
CA TRP A 97 5.38 8.66 15.48
C TRP A 97 4.24 9.37 14.74
N PRO A 98 3.20 9.90 15.41
CA PRO A 98 2.15 10.64 14.71
C PRO A 98 2.69 11.86 13.97
N THR A 99 3.61 12.61 14.59
CA THR A 99 4.23 13.80 13.98
C THR A 99 5.09 13.44 12.76
N GLN A 100 5.95 12.43 12.87
CA GLN A 100 6.75 11.94 11.76
C GLN A 100 5.85 11.42 10.61
N ALA A 101 4.78 10.71 10.95
CA ALA A 101 3.83 10.19 9.99
C ALA A 101 3.04 11.30 9.29
N ALA A 102 2.74 12.40 9.97
CA ALA A 102 2.11 13.57 9.33
C ALA A 102 3.03 14.16 8.25
N LEU A 103 4.32 14.33 8.55
CA LEU A 103 5.30 14.81 7.56
C LEU A 103 5.44 13.85 6.37
N ALA A 104 5.47 12.54 6.63
CA ALA A 104 5.51 11.51 5.60
C ALA A 104 4.24 11.51 4.72
N ALA A 105 3.05 11.65 5.32
CA ALA A 105 1.77 11.73 4.62
C ALA A 105 1.67 12.97 3.73
N GLU A 106 2.30 14.08 4.13
CA GLU A 106 2.39 15.31 3.36
C GLU A 106 3.53 15.29 2.32
N GLY A 107 4.33 14.22 2.27
CA GLY A 107 5.49 14.11 1.37
C GLY A 107 6.67 15.02 1.74
N LYS A 108 6.70 15.55 2.97
CA LYS A 108 7.72 16.47 3.49
C LYS A 108 8.95 15.70 3.99
N TRP A 109 9.59 14.95 3.09
CA TRP A 109 10.69 14.06 3.43
C TRP A 109 11.92 14.79 4.00
N ASP A 110 12.21 16.00 3.53
CA ASP A 110 13.31 16.82 4.05
C ASP A 110 13.06 17.29 5.50
N GLU A 111 11.82 17.67 5.82
CA GLU A 111 11.42 18.06 7.18
C GLU A 111 11.41 16.84 8.11
N LEU A 112 10.92 15.70 7.61
CA LEU A 112 10.97 14.43 8.34
C LEU A 112 12.41 14.06 8.69
N GLN A 113 13.32 14.14 7.74
CA GLN A 113 14.73 13.83 7.98
C GLN A 113 15.34 14.73 9.07
N ARG A 114 15.09 16.05 9.02
CA ARG A 114 15.58 16.98 10.06
C ARG A 114 15.02 16.64 11.44
N LEU A 115 13.73 16.33 11.53
CA LEU A 115 13.10 15.90 12.77
C LEU A 115 13.75 14.61 13.31
N GLN A 116 14.03 13.64 12.44
CA GLN A 116 14.68 12.39 12.82
C GLN A 116 16.11 12.61 13.31
N GLU A 117 16.87 13.49 12.67
CA GLU A 117 18.22 13.89 13.11
C GLU A 117 18.20 14.54 14.50
N GLU A 118 17.20 15.37 14.82
CA GLU A 118 17.00 15.96 16.14
C GLU A 118 16.69 14.89 17.21
N LEU A 119 15.85 13.90 16.88
CA LEU A 119 15.46 12.81 17.78
C LEU A 119 16.63 11.86 18.09
N ILE A 120 17.40 11.47 17.08
CA ILE A 120 18.58 10.59 17.23
C ILE A 120 19.72 11.33 17.93
N GLY A 121 19.85 12.64 17.66
CA GLY A 121 20.87 13.52 18.23
C GLY A 121 20.77 13.74 19.74
N GLY A 122 19.68 13.30 20.38
CA GLY A 122 19.57 13.18 21.84
C GLY A 122 19.75 14.48 22.62
N LYS A 123 19.16 15.59 22.14
CA LYS A 123 19.10 16.86 22.90
C LYS A 123 17.82 17.01 23.69
#